data_AF-A0A2C9K351-F1
#
_entry.id   AF-A0A2C9K351-F1
#
_cell.length_a   1.000
_cell.length_b   1.000
_cell.length_c   1.000
_cell.angle_alpha   90.00
_cell.angle_beta   90.00
_cell.angle_gamma   90.00
#
_symmetry.space_group_name_H-M   'P 1'
#
loop_
_entity.id
_entity.type
_entity.pdbx_description
1 polymer ?
#
loop_
_entity_poly.entity_id
_entity_poly.type
_entity_poly.pdbx_seq_one_letter_code
_entity_poly.pdbx_strand_id
1 'polypeptide(L)'
;MGRLRFQYCKVIIATSMVWIMLDVFLLMYFTDCTNGPRCSPQEVLVTAKPKPGFLHKIFPKGLLPNTQPMGPGDGGKPVKVPADKEEEAKETFKINQFNLVASDLMSLNRTLPDYRMEECKRKSYPPVKSLPKTSIVIVFHNEAWSTLLRTVQSIINRSPPELLEEILLVDDASEKEHLGKKLEDYVATLSVPVHVIRTGSRVGLIRARLKGTTKPDKSVRKEARQKVPSPSPGHRGCVID
;
A
#
# COMPACT_ATOMS: atom_id res chain seq x y z
N MET A 1 58.87 9.11 28.73
CA MET A 1 57.60 9.53 28.08
C MET A 1 56.68 8.34 27.71
N GLY A 2 56.57 7.29 28.55
CA GLY A 2 55.78 6.06 28.22
C GLY A 2 54.55 5.79 29.09
N ARG A 3 54.52 6.28 30.34
CA ARG A 3 53.41 6.01 31.28
C ARG A 3 52.12 6.75 30.94
N LEU A 4 52.19 8.00 30.47
CA LEU A 4 51.00 8.81 30.18
C LEU A 4 50.16 8.19 29.04
N ARG A 5 50.81 7.78 27.93
CA ARG A 5 50.15 7.17 26.75
C ARG A 5 49.45 5.85 27.08
N PHE A 6 50.02 5.05 27.99
CA PHE A 6 49.40 3.80 28.43
C PHE A 6 48.17 4.05 29.30
N GLN A 7 48.19 5.09 30.15
CA GLN A 7 47.02 5.44 30.97
C GLN A 7 45.86 5.97 30.11
N TYR A 8 46.14 6.81 29.10
CA TYR A 8 45.08 7.26 28.17
C TYR A 8 44.49 6.11 27.37
N CYS A 9 45.31 5.17 26.89
CA CYS A 9 44.82 3.99 26.18
C CYS A 9 43.91 3.13 27.06
N LYS A 10 44.27 2.93 28.34
CA LYS A 10 43.42 2.22 29.31
C LYS A 10 42.10 2.95 29.56
N VAL A 11 42.13 4.27 29.67
CA VAL A 11 40.91 5.08 29.86
C VAL A 11 40.01 5.00 28.63
N ILE A 12 40.56 5.10 27.42
CA ILE A 12 39.80 5.01 26.17
C ILE A 12 39.18 3.61 26.00
N ILE A 13 39.94 2.54 26.29
CA ILE A 13 39.43 1.17 26.23
C ILE A 13 38.33 0.98 27.27
N ALA A 14 38.53 1.46 28.50
CA ALA A 14 37.54 1.34 29.58
C ALA A 14 36.24 2.09 29.24
N THR A 15 36.33 3.33 28.75
CA THR A 15 35.13 4.09 28.36
C THR A 15 34.43 3.45 27.17
N SER A 16 35.17 2.98 26.16
CA SER A 16 34.59 2.29 25.00
C SER A 16 33.89 0.99 25.39
N MET A 17 34.46 0.21 26.32
CA MET A 17 33.82 -1.00 26.85
C MET A 17 32.53 -0.69 27.61
N VAL A 18 32.49 0.40 28.37
CA VAL A 18 31.27 0.83 29.08
C VAL A 18 30.19 1.22 28.09
N TRP A 19 30.50 2.01 27.05
CA TRP A 19 29.52 2.40 26.04
C TRP A 19 29.01 1.21 25.22
N ILE A 20 29.88 0.27 24.84
CA ILE A 20 29.47 -0.98 24.17
C ILE A 20 28.53 -1.81 25.06
N MET A 21 28.82 -1.93 26.35
CA MET A 21 27.95 -2.66 27.28
C MET A 21 26.60 -1.96 27.47
N LEU A 22 26.59 -0.63 27.49
CA LEU A 22 25.36 0.17 27.56
C LEU A 22 24.52 -0.02 26.29
N ASP A 23 25.13 0.02 25.11
CA ASP A 23 24.46 -0.21 23.82
C ASP A 23 23.95 -1.65 23.70
N VAL A 24 24.72 -2.66 24.12
CA VAL A 24 24.28 -4.05 24.14
C VAL A 24 23.13 -4.25 25.12
N PHE A 25 23.18 -3.63 26.31
CA PHE A 25 22.10 -3.70 27.29
C PHE A 25 20.85 -2.97 26.80
N LEU A 26 21.01 -1.83 26.13
CA LEU A 26 19.91 -1.07 25.53
C LEU A 26 19.29 -1.87 24.38
N LEU A 27 20.12 -2.46 23.52
CA LEU A 27 19.66 -3.37 22.46
C LEU A 27 18.94 -4.57 23.05
N MET A 28 19.50 -5.24 24.07
CA MET A 28 18.86 -6.37 24.75
C MET A 28 17.54 -5.96 25.42
N TYR A 29 17.48 -4.80 26.05
CA TYR A 29 16.25 -4.24 26.61
C TYR A 29 15.17 -3.98 25.53
N PHE A 30 15.58 -3.54 24.35
CA PHE A 30 14.69 -3.35 23.21
C PHE A 30 14.39 -4.66 22.45
N THR A 31 15.30 -5.64 22.42
CA THR A 31 15.10 -6.95 21.79
C THR A 31 14.45 -7.97 22.72
N ASP A 32 14.41 -7.79 24.04
CA ASP A 32 13.65 -8.65 24.95
C ASP A 32 12.12 -8.49 24.79
N CYS A 33 11.69 -7.52 23.97
CA CYS A 33 10.36 -7.49 23.38
C CYS A 33 10.13 -8.55 22.28
N THR A 34 11.15 -9.34 21.90
CA THR A 34 11.03 -10.39 20.88
C THR A 34 10.85 -11.79 21.46
N ASN A 35 11.21 -12.05 22.73
CA ASN A 35 11.23 -13.43 23.26
C ASN A 35 10.77 -13.59 24.75
N GLY A 36 10.14 -12.58 25.36
CA GLY A 36 9.59 -12.67 26.73
C GLY A 36 8.05 -12.69 26.79
N PRO A 37 7.43 -13.33 27.81
CA PRO A 37 5.97 -13.47 27.95
C PRO A 37 5.21 -12.16 28.28
N ARG A 38 5.86 -10.99 28.15
CA ARG A 38 5.27 -9.66 28.31
C ARG A 38 5.05 -8.91 26.99
N CYS A 39 5.27 -9.59 25.86
CA CYS A 39 4.80 -9.15 24.55
C CYS A 39 3.71 -10.12 24.08
N SER A 40 2.56 -10.09 24.76
CA SER A 40 1.33 -10.33 24.03
C SER A 40 1.06 -9.04 23.23
N PRO A 41 0.80 -9.11 21.90
CA PRO A 41 -0.16 -8.17 21.36
C PRO A 41 -1.34 -8.29 22.30
N GLN A 42 -1.81 -7.18 22.87
CA GLN A 42 -3.10 -7.19 23.51
C GLN A 42 -4.03 -7.84 22.47
N GLU A 43 -4.41 -9.09 22.70
CA GLU A 43 -5.71 -9.57 22.30
C GLU A 43 -6.59 -8.45 22.82
N VAL A 44 -7.00 -7.56 21.92
CA VAL A 44 -8.26 -6.87 22.06
C VAL A 44 -9.23 -8.03 21.99
N LEU A 45 -9.36 -8.66 23.14
CA LEU A 45 -10.33 -9.66 23.47
C LEU A 45 -11.63 -8.89 23.32
N VAL A 46 -12.16 -8.95 22.11
CA VAL A 46 -13.58 -8.80 21.83
C VAL A 46 -14.27 -9.98 22.53
N THR A 47 -14.16 -10.05 23.85
CA THR A 47 -15.05 -10.81 24.72
C THR A 47 -15.64 -9.85 25.75
N ALA A 48 -16.09 -8.69 25.28
CA ALA A 48 -17.38 -8.22 25.77
C ALA A 48 -18.43 -8.82 24.84
N LYS A 49 -18.98 -10.00 25.19
CA LYS A 49 -20.37 -10.27 24.81
C LYS A 49 -21.18 -9.18 25.51
N PRO A 50 -21.81 -8.23 24.81
CA PRO A 50 -22.69 -7.30 25.49
C PRO A 50 -23.87 -8.13 26.01
N LYS A 51 -24.07 -8.14 27.34
CA LYS A 51 -25.34 -8.58 27.89
C LYS A 51 -26.43 -7.74 27.22
N PRO A 52 -27.51 -8.34 26.69
CA PRO A 52 -28.53 -7.58 25.99
C PRO A 52 -29.25 -6.70 27.02
N GLY A 53 -28.85 -5.43 27.07
CA GLY A 53 -29.63 -4.39 27.71
C GLY A 53 -30.93 -4.18 26.94
N PHE A 54 -31.98 -3.85 27.68
CA PHE A 54 -33.36 -3.64 27.25
C PHE A 54 -33.55 -2.69 26.04
N LEU A 55 -32.53 -1.89 25.68
CA LEU A 55 -32.56 -0.90 24.60
C LEU A 55 -32.40 -1.44 23.17
N HIS A 56 -32.07 -2.72 22.96
CA HIS A 56 -31.99 -3.30 21.59
C HIS A 56 -33.39 -3.56 20.98
N LYS A 57 -34.49 -3.34 21.70
CA LYS A 57 -35.86 -3.48 21.17
C LYS A 57 -36.39 -2.24 20.44
N ILE A 58 -35.67 -1.11 20.45
CA ILE A 58 -36.21 0.18 19.99
C ILE A 58 -35.64 0.62 18.62
N PHE A 59 -34.50 0.07 18.17
CA PHE A 59 -33.89 0.46 16.89
C PHE A 59 -34.12 -0.58 15.79
N PRO A 60 -34.77 -0.21 14.66
CA PRO A 60 -34.97 -1.12 13.54
C PRO A 60 -33.63 -1.48 12.90
N LYS A 61 -33.38 -2.79 12.76
CA LYS A 61 -32.25 -3.34 11.99
C LYS A 61 -32.46 -2.98 10.51
N GLY A 62 -31.83 -1.91 10.03
CA GLY A 62 -32.09 -1.49 8.64
C GLY A 62 -31.21 -0.40 8.03
N LEU A 63 -29.97 -0.17 8.51
CA LEU A 63 -29.10 0.85 7.88
C LEU A 63 -27.61 0.49 7.82
N LEU A 64 -27.28 -0.77 7.56
CA LEU A 64 -25.95 -1.17 7.10
C LEU A 64 -26.14 -1.95 5.80
N PRO A 65 -25.50 -1.57 4.67
CA PRO A 65 -25.54 -2.40 3.48
C PRO A 65 -24.90 -3.73 3.84
N ASN A 66 -25.64 -4.79 3.56
CA ASN A 66 -25.34 -6.17 3.89
C ASN A 66 -24.17 -6.65 3.00
N THR A 67 -22.94 -6.24 3.27
CA THR A 67 -21.74 -6.81 2.62
C THR A 67 -21.47 -8.17 3.25
N GLN A 68 -22.14 -9.19 2.72
CA GLN A 68 -21.68 -10.56 2.86
C GLN A 68 -20.21 -10.62 2.42
N PRO A 69 -19.30 -11.27 3.17
CA PRO A 69 -17.89 -11.30 2.82
C PRO A 69 -17.72 -11.91 1.42
N MET A 70 -17.26 -11.10 0.47
CA MET A 70 -16.98 -11.50 -0.91
C MET A 70 -15.65 -12.26 -0.97
N GLY A 71 -15.64 -13.48 -0.44
CA GLY A 71 -14.55 -14.43 -0.62
C GLY A 71 -13.25 -14.10 0.14
N PRO A 72 -12.14 -14.80 -0.20
CA PRO A 72 -10.86 -14.64 0.47
C PRO A 72 -10.31 -13.21 0.36
N GLY A 73 -9.82 -12.67 1.48
CA GLY A 73 -9.14 -11.36 1.50
C GLY A 73 -10.04 -10.14 1.57
N ASP A 74 -11.36 -10.33 1.59
CA ASP A 74 -12.34 -9.26 1.73
C ASP A 74 -12.37 -8.68 3.15
N GLY A 75 -12.61 -7.38 3.25
CA GLY A 75 -12.48 -6.64 4.51
C GLY A 75 -11.06 -6.67 5.09
N GLY A 76 -10.04 -6.85 4.25
CA GLY A 76 -8.65 -6.91 4.68
C GLY A 76 -8.26 -8.16 5.49
N LYS A 77 -9.11 -9.20 5.51
CA LYS A 77 -8.83 -10.45 6.24
C LYS A 77 -7.66 -11.21 5.61
N PRO A 78 -6.89 -11.99 6.41
CA PRO A 78 -5.83 -12.83 5.86
C PRO A 78 -6.41 -13.92 4.96
N VAL A 79 -5.69 -14.25 3.89
CA VAL A 79 -6.03 -15.33 2.97
C VAL A 79 -5.28 -16.59 3.37
N LYS A 80 -6.02 -17.69 3.53
CA LYS A 80 -5.43 -19.02 3.71
C LYS A 80 -5.35 -19.70 2.36
N VAL A 81 -4.14 -19.99 1.90
CA VAL A 81 -3.92 -20.80 0.71
C VAL A 81 -4.30 -22.24 1.04
N PRO A 82 -5.07 -22.93 0.18
CA PRO A 82 -5.45 -24.31 0.43
C PRO A 82 -4.23 -25.23 0.25
N ALA A 83 -4.20 -26.34 1.00
CA ALA A 83 -3.02 -27.19 1.12
C ALA A 83 -2.53 -27.80 -0.21
N ASP A 84 -3.46 -28.03 -1.15
CA ASP A 84 -3.18 -28.50 -2.52
C ASP A 84 -2.35 -27.51 -3.34
N LYS A 85 -2.39 -26.21 -3.01
CA LYS A 85 -1.67 -25.15 -3.72
C LYS A 85 -0.47 -24.58 -2.96
N GLU A 86 -0.09 -25.20 -1.83
CA GLU A 86 0.98 -24.68 -1.00
C GLU A 86 2.34 -24.75 -1.71
N GLU A 87 2.60 -25.82 -2.47
CA GLU A 87 3.82 -25.96 -3.27
C GLU A 87 3.87 -24.94 -4.42
N GLU A 88 2.74 -24.73 -5.11
CA GLU A 88 2.63 -23.67 -6.13
C GLU A 88 2.88 -22.27 -5.53
N ALA A 89 2.36 -22.02 -4.33
CA ALA A 89 2.61 -20.77 -3.61
C ALA A 89 4.09 -20.59 -3.29
N LYS A 90 4.80 -21.65 -2.86
CA LYS A 90 6.26 -21.61 -2.60
C LYS A 90 7.05 -21.33 -3.87
N GLU A 91 6.72 -21.97 -4.99
CA GLU A 91 7.42 -21.74 -6.27
C GLU A 91 7.17 -20.34 -6.82
N THR A 92 5.91 -19.89 -6.84
CA THR A 92 5.54 -18.56 -7.34
C THR A 92 6.08 -17.43 -6.45
N PHE A 93 6.28 -17.68 -5.15
CA PHE A 93 6.93 -16.75 -4.23
C PHE A 93 8.38 -16.47 -4.61
N LYS A 94 9.14 -17.48 -5.09
CA LYS A 94 10.55 -17.28 -5.52
C LYS A 94 10.66 -16.28 -6.67
N ILE A 95 9.66 -16.26 -7.57
CA ILE A 95 9.65 -15.43 -8.77
C ILE A 95 9.20 -13.99 -8.43
N ASN A 96 8.09 -13.83 -7.71
CA ASN A 96 7.47 -12.53 -7.51
C ASN A 96 7.75 -11.90 -6.14
N GLN A 97 8.36 -12.63 -5.19
CA GLN A 97 8.66 -12.21 -3.81
C GLN A 97 7.40 -11.89 -2.96
N PHE A 98 6.24 -12.41 -3.38
CA PHE A 98 5.00 -12.43 -2.61
C PHE A 98 4.15 -13.64 -3.02
N ASN A 99 3.12 -13.95 -2.22
CA ASN A 99 2.25 -15.10 -2.46
C ASN A 99 1.25 -14.80 -3.60
N LEU A 100 1.62 -15.17 -4.82
CA LEU A 100 0.81 -14.95 -6.01
C LEU A 100 -0.51 -15.73 -5.95
N VAL A 101 -0.46 -17.00 -5.52
CA VAL A 101 -1.66 -17.85 -5.37
C VAL A 101 -2.67 -17.20 -4.44
N ALA A 102 -2.23 -16.66 -3.31
CA ALA A 102 -3.11 -15.92 -2.40
C ALA A 102 -3.72 -14.68 -3.07
N SER A 103 -2.93 -13.91 -3.83
CA SER A 103 -3.45 -12.76 -4.59
C SER A 103 -4.49 -13.21 -5.62
N ASP A 104 -4.24 -14.27 -6.37
CA ASP A 104 -5.17 -14.74 -7.41
C ASP A 104 -6.50 -15.27 -6.83
N LEU A 105 -6.48 -15.79 -5.59
CA LEU A 105 -7.70 -16.16 -4.85
C LEU A 105 -8.52 -14.96 -4.37
N MET A 106 -7.91 -13.78 -4.25
CA MET A 106 -8.59 -12.57 -3.77
C MET A 106 -9.30 -11.83 -4.91
N SER A 107 -10.52 -11.38 -4.67
CA SER A 107 -11.27 -10.54 -5.63
C SER A 107 -10.53 -9.25 -6.01
N LEU A 108 -10.49 -8.92 -7.31
CA LEU A 108 -9.95 -7.63 -7.81
C LEU A 108 -10.69 -6.43 -7.18
N ASN A 109 -11.97 -6.58 -6.87
CA ASN A 109 -12.80 -5.59 -6.20
C ASN A 109 -13.11 -6.01 -4.75
N ARG A 110 -12.07 -6.15 -3.92
CA ARG A 110 -12.21 -6.43 -2.49
C ARG A 110 -12.42 -5.16 -1.69
N THR A 111 -13.13 -5.27 -0.56
CA THR A 111 -13.27 -4.19 0.41
C THR A 111 -12.08 -4.15 1.37
N LEU A 112 -11.79 -2.95 1.89
CA LEU A 112 -10.83 -2.75 2.97
C LEU A 112 -11.49 -1.95 4.08
N PRO A 113 -11.15 -2.21 5.35
CA PRO A 113 -11.56 -1.34 6.44
C PRO A 113 -10.77 -0.03 6.38
N ASP A 114 -11.37 1.03 6.91
CA ASP A 114 -10.75 2.36 6.93
C ASP A 114 -9.81 2.50 8.15
N TYR A 115 -8.50 2.37 7.90
CA TYR A 115 -7.44 2.50 8.91
C TYR A 115 -7.03 3.96 9.19
N ARG A 116 -7.67 4.95 8.55
CA ARG A 116 -7.31 6.36 8.76
C ARG A 116 -7.64 6.79 10.18
N MET A 117 -6.81 7.68 10.72
CA MET A 117 -7.08 8.36 11.99
C MET A 117 -8.36 9.21 11.89
N GLU A 118 -9.04 9.40 13.01
CA GLU A 118 -10.31 10.12 13.05
C GLU A 118 -10.19 11.59 12.59
N GLU A 119 -9.02 12.22 12.77
CA GLU A 119 -8.73 13.56 12.24
C GLU A 119 -8.75 13.59 10.71
N CYS A 120 -8.28 12.52 10.06
CA CYS A 120 -8.29 12.41 8.60
C CYS A 120 -9.70 12.20 8.06
N LYS A 121 -10.55 11.47 8.79
CA LYS A 121 -11.96 11.26 8.42
C LYS A 121 -12.78 12.55 8.51
N ARG A 122 -12.46 13.43 9.48
CA ARG A 122 -13.14 14.72 9.68
C ARG A 122 -12.62 15.85 8.78
N LYS A 123 -11.58 15.60 7.97
CA LYS A 123 -10.99 16.64 7.14
C LYS A 123 -11.95 17.03 6.01
N SER A 124 -12.30 18.31 5.97
CA SER A 124 -13.08 18.89 4.87
C SER A 124 -12.15 19.41 3.79
N TYR A 125 -12.50 19.17 2.53
CA TYR A 125 -11.79 19.65 1.36
C TYR A 125 -12.69 20.63 0.59
N PRO A 126 -12.11 21.52 -0.24
CA PRO A 126 -12.89 22.33 -1.17
C PRO A 126 -13.82 21.47 -2.04
N PRO A 127 -14.90 22.04 -2.60
CA PRO A 127 -15.81 21.30 -3.46
C PRO A 127 -15.06 20.56 -4.58
N VAL A 128 -15.49 19.34 -4.92
CA VAL A 128 -14.83 18.47 -5.90
C VAL A 128 -14.56 19.21 -7.22
N LYS A 129 -15.51 20.03 -7.69
CA LYS A 129 -15.38 20.84 -8.92
C LYS A 129 -14.26 21.87 -8.90
N SER A 130 -13.78 22.27 -7.73
CA SER A 130 -12.67 23.21 -7.55
C SER A 130 -11.30 22.51 -7.47
N LEU A 131 -11.29 21.19 -7.34
CA LEU A 131 -10.06 20.41 -7.27
C LEU A 131 -9.56 20.09 -8.69
N PRO A 132 -8.24 20.05 -8.91
CA PRO A 132 -7.69 19.71 -10.21
C PRO A 132 -7.94 18.24 -10.54
N LYS A 133 -8.24 17.98 -11.81
CA LYS A 133 -8.22 16.62 -12.35
C LYS A 133 -6.80 16.05 -12.29
N THR A 134 -6.72 14.73 -12.15
CA THR A 134 -5.46 13.99 -11.98
C THR A 134 -5.41 12.82 -12.96
N SER A 135 -4.30 12.74 -13.68
CA SER A 135 -3.90 11.54 -14.42
C SER A 135 -2.99 10.67 -13.56
N ILE A 136 -3.24 9.36 -13.51
CA ILE A 136 -2.45 8.43 -12.70
C ILE A 136 -1.50 7.65 -13.60
N VAL A 137 -0.21 7.67 -13.29
CA VAL A 137 0.82 6.92 -14.03
C VAL A 137 1.28 5.73 -13.21
N ILE A 138 1.06 4.52 -13.73
CA ILE A 138 1.53 3.26 -13.13
C ILE A 138 2.57 2.66 -14.07
N VAL A 139 3.80 2.55 -13.60
CA VAL A 139 4.86 1.84 -14.33
C VAL A 139 4.88 0.40 -13.86
N PHE A 140 4.93 -0.55 -14.79
CA PHE A 140 5.04 -1.98 -14.48
C PHE A 140 6.06 -2.68 -15.37
N HIS A 141 6.65 -3.75 -14.85
CA HIS A 141 7.54 -4.65 -15.58
C HIS A 141 7.35 -6.06 -15.04
N ASN A 142 6.90 -7.00 -15.87
CA ASN A 142 6.65 -8.39 -15.48
C ASN A 142 5.75 -8.56 -14.23
N GLU A 143 4.85 -7.61 -14.00
CA GLU A 143 3.93 -7.59 -12.86
C GLU A 143 2.91 -8.75 -12.92
N ALA A 144 2.45 -9.20 -11.76
CA ALA A 144 1.39 -10.19 -11.72
C ALA A 144 0.05 -9.60 -12.19
N TRP A 145 -0.76 -10.41 -12.89
CA TRP A 145 -2.04 -9.94 -13.43
C TRP A 145 -2.99 -9.45 -12.34
N SER A 146 -3.14 -10.24 -11.26
CA SER A 146 -4.05 -9.90 -10.17
C SER A 146 -3.61 -8.66 -9.38
N THR A 147 -2.31 -8.44 -9.18
CA THR A 147 -1.80 -7.26 -8.46
C THR A 147 -1.96 -5.98 -9.27
N LEU A 148 -1.61 -6.02 -10.56
CA LEU A 148 -1.76 -4.88 -11.46
C LEU A 148 -3.22 -4.45 -11.56
N LEU A 149 -4.13 -5.38 -11.86
CA LEU A 149 -5.54 -5.05 -12.04
C LEU A 149 -6.24 -4.68 -10.74
N ARG A 150 -5.86 -5.25 -9.59
CA ARG A 150 -6.41 -4.83 -8.30
C ARG A 150 -6.02 -3.39 -7.98
N THR A 151 -4.81 -2.97 -8.36
CA THR A 151 -4.38 -1.57 -8.27
C THR A 151 -5.27 -0.66 -9.12
N VAL A 152 -5.48 -1.00 -10.39
CA VAL A 152 -6.34 -0.26 -11.32
C VAL A 152 -7.79 -0.18 -10.79
N GLN A 153 -8.34 -1.29 -10.33
CA GLN A 153 -9.70 -1.34 -9.80
C GLN A 153 -9.85 -0.53 -8.50
N SER A 154 -8.85 -0.58 -7.61
CA SER A 154 -8.82 0.22 -6.39
C SER A 154 -8.86 1.72 -6.71
N ILE A 155 -8.07 2.16 -7.70
CA ILE A 155 -8.06 3.54 -8.17
C ILE A 155 -9.46 3.96 -8.65
N ILE A 156 -10.07 3.16 -9.54
CA ILE A 156 -11.39 3.47 -10.10
C ILE A 156 -12.46 3.55 -9.00
N ASN A 157 -12.41 2.66 -8.01
CA ASN A 157 -13.44 2.56 -6.98
C ASN A 157 -13.29 3.60 -5.86
N ARG A 158 -12.07 4.06 -5.58
CA ARG A 158 -11.77 4.95 -4.44
C ARG A 158 -11.48 6.39 -4.86
N SER A 159 -11.38 6.66 -6.15
CA SER A 159 -11.21 8.02 -6.67
C SER A 159 -12.56 8.60 -7.10
N PRO A 160 -12.89 9.85 -6.73
CA PRO A 160 -14.05 10.53 -7.28
C PRO A 160 -13.96 10.59 -8.82
N PRO A 161 -14.96 10.09 -9.58
CA PRO A 161 -14.89 10.02 -11.05
C PRO A 161 -14.68 11.38 -11.72
N GLU A 162 -15.13 12.47 -11.09
CA GLU A 162 -14.96 13.84 -11.59
C GLU A 162 -13.49 14.29 -11.61
N LEU A 163 -12.64 13.71 -10.75
CA LEU A 163 -11.23 14.07 -10.60
C LEU A 163 -10.30 13.13 -11.36
N LEU A 164 -10.75 11.92 -11.68
CA LEU A 164 -9.93 10.93 -12.37
C LEU A 164 -10.02 11.14 -13.88
N GLU A 165 -8.98 11.70 -14.47
CA GLU A 165 -8.95 12.00 -15.91
C GLU A 165 -8.65 10.76 -16.75
N GLU A 166 -7.57 10.06 -16.41
CA GLU A 166 -7.11 8.87 -17.12
C GLU A 166 -6.12 8.06 -16.24
N ILE A 167 -5.94 6.80 -16.59
CA ILE A 167 -4.89 5.92 -16.02
C ILE A 167 -3.92 5.53 -17.13
N LEU A 168 -2.65 5.88 -16.97
CA LEU A 168 -1.57 5.56 -17.89
C LEU A 168 -0.75 4.38 -17.34
N LEU A 169 -0.92 3.21 -17.95
CA LEU A 169 -0.14 2.01 -17.64
C LEU A 169 1.11 2.00 -18.54
N VAL A 170 2.27 2.32 -17.98
CA VAL A 170 3.54 2.34 -18.72
C VAL A 170 4.24 1.00 -18.52
N ASP A 171 4.31 0.23 -19.60
CA ASP A 171 5.04 -1.04 -19.64
C ASP A 171 6.53 -0.80 -19.93
N ASP A 172 7.38 -1.10 -18.97
CA ASP A 172 8.84 -1.03 -19.09
C ASP A 172 9.44 -2.34 -19.62
N ALA A 173 9.02 -2.72 -20.84
CA ALA A 173 9.45 -3.93 -21.55
C ALA A 173 9.19 -5.25 -20.79
N SER A 174 7.93 -5.52 -20.46
CA SER A 174 7.50 -6.82 -19.92
C SER A 174 7.57 -7.93 -20.98
N GLU A 175 7.84 -9.14 -20.52
CA GLU A 175 7.97 -10.36 -21.33
C GLU A 175 6.76 -11.30 -21.16
N LYS A 176 5.98 -11.14 -20.07
CA LYS A 176 4.82 -12.00 -19.79
C LYS A 176 3.69 -11.76 -20.81
N GLU A 177 3.22 -12.82 -21.47
CA GLU A 177 2.20 -12.76 -22.53
C GLU A 177 0.90 -12.06 -22.10
N HIS A 178 0.45 -12.29 -20.86
CA HIS A 178 -0.78 -11.68 -20.33
C HIS A 178 -0.70 -10.15 -20.22
N LEU A 179 0.50 -9.57 -20.20
CA LEU A 179 0.69 -8.12 -20.16
C LEU A 179 0.63 -7.48 -21.54
N GLY A 180 0.57 -8.26 -22.63
CA GLY A 180 0.44 -7.78 -24.00
C GLY A 180 -1.01 -7.43 -24.35
N LYS A 181 -1.51 -8.05 -25.42
CA LYS A 181 -2.86 -7.80 -25.97
C LYS A 181 -3.98 -8.07 -24.97
N LYS A 182 -3.87 -9.13 -24.16
CA LYS A 182 -4.86 -9.47 -23.13
C LYS A 182 -5.10 -8.32 -22.14
N LEU A 183 -4.04 -7.60 -21.77
CA LEU A 183 -4.16 -6.42 -20.90
C LEU A 183 -4.87 -5.28 -21.61
N GLU A 184 -4.50 -4.99 -22.86
CA GLU A 184 -5.11 -3.94 -23.67
C GLU A 184 -6.61 -4.17 -23.88
N ASP A 185 -6.99 -5.40 -24.23
CA ASP A 185 -8.38 -5.80 -24.41
C ASP A 185 -9.17 -5.66 -23.09
N TYR A 186 -8.58 -6.07 -21.95
CA TYR A 186 -9.24 -5.95 -20.64
C TYR A 186 -9.46 -4.48 -20.25
N VAL A 187 -8.41 -3.65 -20.32
CA VAL A 187 -8.50 -2.27 -19.84
C VAL A 187 -9.40 -1.39 -20.69
N ALA A 188 -9.59 -1.74 -21.97
CA ALA A 188 -10.55 -1.08 -22.86
C ALA A 188 -12.01 -1.25 -22.42
N THR A 189 -12.32 -2.26 -21.59
CA THR A 189 -13.69 -2.50 -21.07
C THR A 189 -14.02 -1.69 -19.82
N LEU A 190 -13.04 -0.99 -19.24
CA LEU A 190 -13.21 -0.25 -17.99
C LEU A 190 -13.99 1.05 -18.21
N SER A 191 -14.65 1.53 -17.15
CA SER A 191 -15.45 2.76 -17.18
C SER A 191 -14.62 4.05 -17.28
N VAL A 192 -13.33 3.98 -17.00
CA VAL A 192 -12.39 5.10 -17.01
C VAL A 192 -11.39 4.88 -18.15
N PRO A 193 -10.98 5.93 -18.88
CA PRO A 193 -9.94 5.83 -19.89
C PRO A 193 -8.63 5.28 -19.31
N VAL A 194 -8.25 4.07 -19.73
CA VAL A 194 -6.98 3.44 -19.37
C VAL A 194 -6.16 3.21 -20.63
N HIS A 195 -4.94 3.73 -20.65
CA HIS A 195 -4.06 3.64 -21.80
C HIS A 195 -2.77 2.89 -21.45
N VAL A 196 -2.44 1.88 -22.26
CA VAL A 196 -1.18 1.17 -22.14
C VAL A 196 -0.12 1.84 -23.04
N ILE A 197 1.01 2.22 -22.46
CA ILE A 197 2.15 2.86 -23.15
C ILE A 197 3.33 1.89 -23.09
N ARG A 198 3.81 1.43 -24.25
CA ARG A 198 4.96 0.54 -24.33
C ARG A 198 6.27 1.33 -24.44
N THR A 199 7.28 0.98 -23.64
CA THR A 199 8.61 1.60 -23.77
C THR A 199 9.36 1.10 -25.00
N GLY A 200 9.21 -0.19 -25.33
CA GLY A 200 9.92 -0.90 -26.41
C GLY A 200 11.24 -1.53 -25.97
N SER A 201 11.87 -0.98 -24.94
CA SER A 201 13.06 -1.54 -24.28
C SER A 201 13.05 -1.18 -22.79
N ARG A 202 13.83 -1.91 -21.99
CA ARG A 202 13.90 -1.70 -20.54
C ARG A 202 14.67 -0.42 -20.23
N VAL A 203 13.96 0.65 -19.87
CA VAL A 203 14.51 1.97 -19.58
C VAL A 203 14.60 2.27 -18.09
N GLY A 204 13.90 1.50 -17.25
CA GLY A 204 13.86 1.64 -15.80
C GLY A 204 12.81 2.62 -15.30
N LEU A 205 12.47 2.49 -14.01
CA LEU A 205 11.35 3.16 -13.34
C LEU A 205 11.29 4.68 -13.57
N ILE A 206 12.42 5.38 -13.42
CA ILE A 206 12.46 6.86 -13.53
C ILE A 206 12.11 7.30 -14.95
N ARG A 207 12.76 6.72 -15.96
CA ARG A 207 12.55 7.07 -17.36
C ARG A 207 11.16 6.66 -17.85
N ALA A 208 10.67 5.51 -17.40
CA ALA A 208 9.32 5.06 -17.67
C ALA A 208 8.27 6.03 -17.09
N ARG A 209 8.45 6.50 -15.84
CA ARG A 209 7.59 7.54 -15.24
C ARG A 209 7.59 8.82 -16.07
N LEU A 210 8.77 9.29 -16.48
CA LEU A 210 8.89 10.46 -17.34
C LEU A 210 8.18 10.26 -18.69
N LYS A 211 8.25 9.07 -19.28
CA LYS A 211 7.52 8.72 -20.52
C LYS A 211 5.99 8.81 -20.33
N GLY A 212 5.48 8.41 -19.18
CA GLY A 212 4.07 8.61 -18.81
C GLY A 212 3.69 10.10 -18.73
N THR A 213 4.59 10.94 -18.20
CA THR A 213 4.35 12.39 -18.09
C THR A 213 4.56 13.18 -19.39
N THR A 214 5.13 12.59 -20.43
CA THR A 214 5.40 13.29 -21.71
C THR A 214 4.42 12.94 -22.82
N LYS A 215 3.48 12.01 -22.60
CA LYS A 215 2.46 11.63 -23.59
C LYS A 215 1.76 12.87 -24.19
N PRO A 216 1.67 13.02 -25.52
CA PRO A 216 1.25 14.27 -26.17
C PRO A 216 -0.27 14.36 -26.37
N ASP A 217 -1.09 13.99 -25.39
CA ASP A 217 -2.54 14.27 -25.49
C ASP A 217 -2.85 15.70 -25.02
N LYS A 218 -3.67 16.41 -25.80
CA LYS A 218 -3.55 17.84 -26.11
C LYS A 218 -4.48 18.79 -25.37
N SER A 219 -5.20 18.38 -24.32
CA SER A 219 -6.26 19.23 -23.74
C SER A 219 -5.92 19.96 -22.44
N VAL A 220 -5.05 19.45 -21.56
CA VAL A 220 -4.99 19.96 -20.16
C VAL A 220 -3.62 20.47 -19.69
N ARG A 221 -2.53 20.27 -20.44
CA ARG A 221 -1.18 20.59 -19.92
C ARG A 221 -0.81 22.06 -19.79
N LYS A 222 -1.69 23.01 -20.08
CA LYS A 222 -1.38 24.43 -19.88
C LYS A 222 -1.46 24.90 -18.42
N GLU A 223 -2.03 24.11 -17.50
CA GLU A 223 -2.21 24.53 -16.10
C GLU A 223 -1.50 23.67 -15.03
N ALA A 224 -0.92 22.52 -15.38
CA ALA A 224 -0.25 21.63 -14.41
C ALA A 224 1.14 22.10 -13.94
N ARG A 225 1.47 23.40 -14.12
CA ARG A 225 2.55 24.08 -13.39
C ARG A 225 2.00 24.88 -12.21
N GLN A 226 0.81 24.55 -11.71
CA GLN A 226 0.37 25.04 -10.41
C GLN A 226 1.33 24.50 -9.34
N LYS A 227 2.07 25.41 -8.73
CA LYS A 227 3.00 25.17 -7.61
C LYS A 227 2.27 24.30 -6.57
N VAL A 228 2.66 23.04 -6.41
CA VAL A 228 2.14 22.18 -5.34
C VAL A 228 2.35 22.96 -4.04
N PRO A 229 1.28 23.36 -3.32
CA PRO A 229 1.45 24.14 -2.12
C PRO A 229 2.28 23.31 -1.14
N SER A 230 3.39 23.88 -0.69
CA SER A 230 4.24 23.27 0.33
C SER A 230 3.38 22.89 1.53
N PRO A 231 3.45 21.65 2.04
CA PRO A 231 2.66 21.25 3.18
C PRO A 231 2.94 22.22 4.34
N SER A 232 1.87 22.75 4.93
CA SER A 232 1.96 23.63 6.09
C SER A 232 2.68 22.88 7.22
N PRO A 233 3.61 23.51 7.96
CA PRO A 233 4.28 22.85 9.07
C PRO A 233 3.21 22.39 10.08
N GLY A 234 3.09 21.09 10.31
CA GLY A 234 2.13 20.49 11.25
C GLY A 234 1.03 19.62 10.65
N HIS A 235 0.86 19.57 9.32
CA HIS A 235 -0.10 18.65 8.70
C HIS A 235 0.54 17.28 8.45
N ARG A 236 0.24 16.30 9.32
CA ARG A 236 0.45 14.89 8.99
C ARG A 236 -0.41 14.56 7.76
N GLY A 237 0.21 14.04 6.70
CA GLY A 237 -0.49 13.64 5.49
C GLY A 237 -1.52 12.56 5.80
N CYS A 238 -2.76 12.74 5.32
CA CYS A 238 -3.77 11.70 5.36
C CYS A 238 -3.59 10.84 4.11
N VAL A 239 -3.06 9.63 4.29
CA VAL A 239 -2.97 8.63 3.22
C VAL A 239 -4.24 7.79 3.24
N ILE A 240 -4.76 7.45 2.06
CA ILE A 240 -5.88 6.53 1.87
C ILE A 240 -5.28 5.24 1.30
N ASP A 241 -5.59 4.09 1.92
CA ASP A 241 -5.20 2.76 1.42
C ASP A 241 -6.11 2.27 0.29
#